data_AF-A0A942DWL1-F1
#
_entry.id   AF-A0A942DWL1-F1
#
_cell.length_a   1.000
_cell.length_b   1.000
_cell.length_c   1.000
_cell.angle_alpha   90.00
_cell.angle_beta   90.00
_cell.angle_gamma   90.00
#
_symmetry.space_group_name_H-M   'P 1'
#
loop_
_entity.id
_entity.type
_entity.pdbx_description
1 polymer ?
#
loop_
_entity_poly.entity_id
_entity_poly.type
_entity_poly.pdbx_seq_one_letter_code
_entity_poly.pdbx_strand_id
1 'polypeptide(L)' 'MDGSKVRIVWTDADGQENESIGQYRSLERMRRTGGDWDDSDAGWWVFVDGTTQKKVDPTVWISGEDGE' A
#
# COMPACT_ATOMS: atom_id res chain seq x y z
N MET A 1 -5.89 -15.28 1.23
CA MET A 1 -4.95 -14.42 1.98
C MET A 1 -4.80 -13.16 1.16
N ASP A 2 -5.41 -12.09 1.66
CA ASP A 2 -6.42 -11.35 0.91
C ASP A 2 -6.17 -9.86 1.06
N GLY A 3 -5.38 -9.26 0.17
CA GLY A 3 -5.16 -7.81 0.12
C GLY A 3 -5.03 -7.14 1.49
N SER A 4 -4.24 -7.74 2.39
CA SER A 4 -4.22 -7.40 3.81
C SER A 4 -3.94 -5.92 3.99
N LYS A 5 -4.90 -5.24 4.62
CA LYS A 5 -4.77 -3.85 5.02
C LYS A 5 -3.91 -3.83 6.28
N VAL A 6 -2.73 -3.25 6.19
CA VAL A 6 -1.83 -3.08 7.34
C VAL A 6 -1.60 -1.59 7.57
N ARG A 7 -1.34 -1.22 8.81
CA ARG A 7 -0.95 0.14 9.11
C ARG A 7 0.51 0.29 8.71
N ILE A 8 0.83 1.37 8.01
CA ILE A 8 2.19 1.67 7.58
C ILE A 8 2.51 3.12 7.90
N VAL A 9 3.78 3.35 8.20
CA VAL A 9 4.35 4.69 8.29
C VAL A 9 5.13 4.91 7.00
N TRP A 10 4.92 6.07 6.39
CA TRP A 10 5.56 6.45 5.14
C TRP A 10 5.94 7.93 5.20
N THR A 11 7.00 8.29 4.51
CA THR A 11 7.48 9.67 4.43
C THR A 11 7.07 10.24 3.07
N ASP A 12 6.36 11.36 3.04
CA ASP A 12 6.03 12.03 1.78
C ASP A 12 7.27 12.74 1.19
N ALA A 13 7.16 13.27 -0.03
CA ALA A 13 8.22 14.01 -0.70
C ALA A 13 8.68 15.26 0.08
N ASP A 14 7.84 15.80 0.95
CA ASP A 14 8.16 16.91 1.86
C ASP A 14 8.98 16.47 3.10
N GLY A 15 9.22 15.17 3.28
CA GLY A 15 9.91 14.64 4.46
C GLY A 15 9.01 14.46 5.68
N GLN A 16 7.70 14.65 5.53
CA GLN A 16 6.72 14.48 6.60
C GLN A 16 6.33 13.01 6.77
N GLU A 17 6.51 12.48 7.98
CA GLU A 17 6.00 11.17 8.38
C GLU A 17 4.47 11.19 8.46
N ASN A 18 3.85 10.24 7.78
CA ASN A 18 2.42 10.02 7.76
C ASN A 18 2.12 8.56 8.11
N GLU A 19 1.11 8.36 8.95
CA GLU A 19 0.60 7.03 9.28
C GLU A 19 -0.68 6.78 8.48
N SER A 20 -0.76 5.65 7.78
CA SER A 20 -1.94 5.32 6.97
C SER A 20 -2.15 3.82 6.85
N ILE A 21 -3.37 3.41 6.49
CA ILE A 21 -3.65 2.01 6.20
C ILE A 21 -3.27 1.71 4.74
N GLY A 22 -2.17 0.98 4.58
CA GLY A 22 -1.65 0.52 3.31
C GLY A 22 -2.21 -0.83 2.90
N GLN A 23 -2.45 -0.98 1.60
CA GLN A 23 -2.78 -2.25 0.98
C GLN A 23 -1.73 -2.59 -0.08
N TYR A 24 -1.08 -3.74 0.08
CA TYR A 24 -0.14 -4.23 -0.92
C TYR A 24 -0.89 -4.76 -2.13
N ARG A 25 -0.52 -4.26 -3.31
CA ARG A 25 -1.02 -4.73 -4.59
C ARG A 25 0.10 -5.41 -5.36
N SER A 26 -0.07 -6.70 -5.61
CA SER A 26 0.88 -7.50 -6.37
C SER A 26 0.50 -7.52 -7.84
N LEU A 27 1.49 -7.32 -8.70
CA LEU A 27 1.40 -7.42 -10.15
C LEU A 27 0.72 -8.73 -10.61
N GLU A 28 1.00 -9.85 -9.94
CA GLU A 28 0.40 -11.15 -10.27
C GLU A 28 -1.13 -11.16 -10.13
N ARG A 29 -1.65 -10.51 -9.07
CA ARG A 29 -3.10 -10.39 -8.84
C ARG A 29 -3.75 -9.51 -9.89
N MET A 30 -3.09 -8.41 -10.24
CA MET A 30 -3.52 -7.43 -11.24
C MET A 30 -3.56 -8.04 -12.65
N ARG A 31 -2.53 -8.79 -13.03
CA ARG A 31 -2.47 -9.55 -14.28
C ARG A 31 -3.62 -10.57 -14.38
N ARG A 32 -4.04 -11.17 -13.26
CA ARG A 32 -5.17 -12.11 -13.23
C ARG A 32 -6.53 -11.43 -13.47
N THR A 33 -6.71 -10.18 -13.08
CA THR A 33 -7.97 -9.43 -13.29
C THR A 33 -8.15 -8.89 -14.71
N GLY A 34 -7.09 -8.90 -15.53
CA GLY A 34 -7.11 -8.34 -16.88
C GLY A 34 -7.09 -6.82 -16.87
N GLY A 35 -5.98 -6.23 -17.33
CA GLY A 35 -5.77 -4.79 -17.40
C GLY A 35 -4.33 -4.47 -17.81
N ASP A 36 -4.10 -3.25 -18.29
CA ASP A 36 -2.76 -2.73 -18.59
C ASP A 36 -2.09 -2.34 -17.27
N TRP A 37 -1.55 -3.34 -16.57
CA TRP A 37 -0.88 -3.18 -15.29
C TRP A 37 0.63 -3.37 -15.47
N ASP A 38 1.41 -2.40 -15.02
CA ASP A 38 2.86 -2.40 -15.13
C ASP A 38 3.53 -2.58 -13.75
N ASP A 39 4.86 -2.74 -13.70
CA ASP A 39 5.59 -2.85 -12.42
C ASP A 39 5.46 -1.61 -11.54
N SER A 40 5.21 -0.47 -12.18
CA SER A 40 4.91 0.78 -11.50
C SER A 40 3.57 0.74 -10.74
N ASP A 41 2.64 -0.15 -11.08
CA ASP A 41 1.37 -0.32 -10.35
C ASP A 41 1.50 -1.23 -9.12
N ALA A 42 2.49 -2.12 -9.10
CA ALA A 42 2.75 -2.97 -7.95
C ALA A 42 3.40 -2.19 -6.81
N GLY A 43 2.92 -2.40 -5.59
CA GLY A 43 3.45 -1.72 -4.41
C GLY A 43 2.41 -1.48 -3.32
N TRP A 44 2.78 -0.62 -2.38
CA TRP A 44 1.93 -0.21 -1.28
C TRP A 44 1.08 0.98 -1.67
N TRP A 45 -0.24 0.81 -1.56
CA TRP A 45 -1.21 1.86 -1.85
C TRP A 45 -1.93 2.26 -0.57
N VAL A 46 -1.92 3.55 -0.24
CA VAL A 46 -2.64 4.13 0.90
C VAL A 46 -3.73 5.05 0.42
N PHE A 47 -4.78 5.20 1.22
CA PHE A 47 -5.75 6.27 1.03
C PHE A 47 -5.22 7.55 1.68
N VAL A 48 -4.92 8.56 0.86
CA VAL A 48 -4.53 9.90 1.35
C VAL A 48 -5.75 10.78 1.62
N ASP A 49 -6.89 10.38 1.06
CA ASP A 49 -8.22 10.96 1.24
C ASP A 49 -9.24 9.80 1.19
N GLY A 50 -10.48 10.01 1.66
CA GLY A 50 -11.53 9.00 1.65
C GLY A 50 -11.81 8.33 0.29
N THR A 51 -11.37 8.95 -0.82
CA THR A 51 -11.53 8.39 -2.18
C THR A 51 -10.23 8.25 -2.98
N THR A 52 -9.17 8.95 -2.57
CA THR A 52 -7.93 9.02 -3.35
C THR A 52 -6.88 8.07 -2.80
N GLN A 53 -6.37 7.18 -3.66
CA GLN A 53 -5.25 6.30 -3.33
C GLN A 53 -3.95 6.81 -3.94
N LYS A 54 -2.87 6.75 -3.16
CA LYS A 54 -1.51 7.10 -3.58
C LYS A 54 -0.60 5.91 -3.34
N LYS A 55 0.27 5.62 -4.31
CA LYS A 55 1.37 4.67 -4.12
C LYS A 55 2.43 5.33 -3.24
N VAL A 56 2.82 4.66 -2.18
CA VAL A 56 3.81 5.15 -1.22
C VAL A 56 4.87 4.09 -0.97
N ASP A 57 6.03 4.54 -0.51
CA ASP A 57 7.08 3.67 -0.02
C ASP A 57 7.06 3.69 1.52
N PRO A 58 6.49 2.67 2.17
CA PRO A 58 6.46 2.61 3.62
C PRO A 58 7.85 2.37 4.18
N THR A 59 8.21 3.17 5.17
CA THR A 59 9.42 3.00 5.96
C THR A 59 9.23 2.02 7.11
N VAL A 60 7.99 1.90 7.62
CA VAL A 60 7.63 0.97 8.71
C VAL A 60 6.30 0.27 8.43
N TRP A 61 6.24 -1.04 8.70
CA TRP A 61 5.01 -1.82 8.64
C TRP A 61 4.54 -2.16 10.05
N ILE A 62 3.41 -1.59 10.42
CA ILE A 62 2.68 -1.89 11.64
C ILE A 62 1.61 -2.92 11.26
N SER A 63 2.05 -4.17 11.18
CA SER A 63 1.16 -5.32 11.12
C SER A 63 0.18 -5.23 12.29
N GLY A 64 -1.13 -5.25 12.02
CA GLY A 64 -2.13 -5.38 13.08
C GLY A 64 -2.11 -6.75 13.77
N GLU A 65 -1.30 -7.68 13.26
CA GLU A 65 -1.06 -9.00 13.85
C GLU A 65 0.46 -9.19 13.97
N ASP A 66 1.04 -8.65 15.03
CA ASP A 66 2.19 -9.27 15.67
C ASP A 66 1.62 -10.19 16.76
N GLY A 67 1.72 -11.49 16.54
CA GLY A 67 1.39 -12.52 17.52
C GLY A 67 0.08 -13.26 17.26
N GLU A 68 0.18 -14.47 16.69
CA GLU A 68 0.15 -15.73 17.44
C GLU A 68 0.67 -16.90 16.58
#